data_AF-A0A7Y5RT43-F1
#
_entry.id   AF-A0A7Y5RT43-F1
#
_cell.length_a   1.000
_cell.length_b   1.000
_cell.length_c   1.000
_cell.angle_alpha   90.00
_cell.angle_beta   90.00
_cell.angle_gamma   90.00
#
_symmetry.space_group_name_H-M   'P 1'
#
loop_
_entity.id
_entity.type
_entity.pdbx_description
1 polymer ?
#
loop_
_entity_poly.entity_id
_entity_poly.type
_entity_poly.pdbx_seq_one_letter_code
_entity_poly.pdbx_strand_id
1 'polypeptide(L)'
;MWQSLEQLRESCALESSRKRIRALRVMRRQLAEGRPRAYLRLAKRLVQDRSNTCRWQALAVVGEYIPYAAEDVWKVVVAASRNSDDDMRDALAVLLLEHLLEFDFDKYFPRVRELIVDGDSTLLDILGRCYRFVPKRKWRHVERLLKSFRKSRDAYQ
;
A
#
# COMPACT_ATOMS: atom_id res chain seq x y z
N MET A 1 10.16 -2.24 -25.09
CA MET A 1 11.49 -2.79 -24.80
C MET A 1 11.40 -3.60 -23.52
N TRP A 2 11.47 -4.92 -23.64
CA TRP A 2 11.55 -5.86 -22.52
C TRP A 2 12.91 -5.69 -21.82
N GLN A 3 12.95 -5.81 -20.50
CA GLN A 3 14.17 -5.77 -19.68
C GLN A 3 14.21 -7.01 -18.81
N SER A 4 15.39 -7.62 -18.70
CA SER A 4 15.59 -8.79 -17.84
C SER A 4 15.45 -8.43 -16.36
N LEU A 5 15.23 -9.45 -15.51
CA LEU A 5 15.20 -9.26 -14.06
C LEU A 5 16.53 -8.69 -13.52
N GLU A 6 17.65 -9.08 -14.11
CA GLU A 6 18.98 -8.59 -13.72
C GLU A 6 19.14 -7.09 -14.02
N GLN A 7 18.80 -6.67 -15.24
CA GLN A 7 18.81 -5.25 -15.63
C GLN A 7 17.91 -4.38 -14.73
N LEU A 8 16.75 -4.93 -14.36
CA LEU A 8 15.83 -4.27 -13.44
C LEU A 8 16.39 -4.17 -12.03
N ARG A 9 17.03 -5.24 -11.52
CA ARG A 9 17.69 -5.24 -10.22
C ARG A 9 18.81 -4.21 -10.16
N GLU A 10 19.67 -4.16 -11.18
CA GLU A 10 20.73 -3.16 -11.29
C GLU A 10 20.15 -1.75 -11.29
N SER A 11 19.13 -1.51 -12.12
CA SER A 11 18.46 -0.21 -12.19
C SER A 11 17.85 0.22 -10.86
N CYS A 12 17.31 -0.71 -10.07
CA CYS A 12 16.79 -0.46 -8.73
C CYS A 12 17.88 -0.17 -7.69
N ALA A 13 19.11 -0.62 -7.91
CA ALA A 13 20.23 -0.43 -6.98
C ALA A 13 20.99 0.89 -7.20
N LEU A 14 20.72 1.61 -8.29
CA LEU A 14 21.42 2.86 -8.61
C LEU A 14 20.93 4.03 -7.76
N GLU A 15 21.83 4.97 -7.45
CA GLU A 15 21.54 6.21 -6.71
C GLU A 15 20.51 7.12 -7.41
N SER A 16 20.37 7.00 -8.73
CA SER A 16 19.45 7.82 -9.51
C SER A 16 17.98 7.38 -9.35
N SER A 17 17.16 8.22 -8.71
CA SER A 17 15.71 8.01 -8.59
C SER A 17 15.03 7.83 -9.94
N ARG A 18 15.45 8.57 -10.98
CA ARG A 18 14.90 8.43 -12.35
C ARG A 18 15.08 7.01 -12.89
N LYS A 19 16.24 6.38 -12.65
CA LYS A 19 16.50 5.00 -13.10
C LYS A 19 15.63 3.99 -12.33
N ARG A 20 15.51 4.16 -11.01
CA ARG A 20 14.63 3.31 -10.18
C ARG A 20 13.15 3.43 -10.59
N ILE A 21 12.66 4.65 -10.78
CA ILE A 21 11.30 4.92 -11.29
C ILE A 21 11.08 4.29 -12.66
N ARG A 22 12.05 4.41 -13.58
CA ARG A 22 11.96 3.76 -14.89
C ARG A 22 11.87 2.24 -14.75
N ALA A 23 12.67 1.62 -13.91
CA ALA A 23 12.61 0.18 -13.64
C ALA A 23 11.23 -0.25 -13.11
N LEU A 24 10.66 0.48 -12.15
CA LEU A 24 9.32 0.20 -11.61
C LEU A 24 8.24 0.28 -12.69
N ARG A 25 8.28 1.30 -13.55
CA ARG A 25 7.35 1.43 -14.69
C ARG A 25 7.49 0.27 -15.69
N VAL A 26 8.73 -0.18 -15.93
CA VAL A 26 8.98 -1.34 -16.79
C VAL A 26 8.44 -2.61 -16.13
N MET A 27 8.65 -2.82 -14.83
CA MET A 27 8.04 -3.95 -14.10
C MET A 27 6.52 -3.96 -14.27
N ARG A 28 5.83 -2.84 -14.00
CA ARG A 28 4.36 -2.75 -14.15
C ARG A 28 3.90 -3.13 -15.55
N ARG A 29 4.61 -2.67 -16.58
CA ARG A 29 4.29 -3.02 -17.97
C ARG A 29 4.44 -4.52 -18.24
N GLN A 30 5.52 -5.13 -17.74
CA GLN A 30 5.79 -6.56 -17.94
C GLN A 30 4.86 -7.47 -17.13
N LEU A 31 4.20 -6.97 -16.07
CA LEU A 31 3.24 -7.75 -15.27
C LEU A 31 2.06 -8.30 -16.08
N ALA A 32 1.70 -7.66 -17.20
CA ALA A 32 0.67 -8.17 -18.11
C ALA A 32 1.10 -9.46 -18.81
N GLU A 33 2.40 -9.64 -19.06
CA GLU A 33 2.98 -10.75 -19.80
C GLU A 33 3.53 -11.84 -18.86
N GLY A 34 3.79 -11.51 -17.59
CA GLY A 34 4.18 -12.45 -16.56
C GLY A 34 4.37 -11.78 -15.20
N ARG A 35 4.09 -12.49 -14.10
CA ARG A 35 4.11 -11.92 -12.73
C ARG A 35 5.21 -12.53 -11.86
N PRO A 36 6.50 -12.31 -12.18
CA PRO A 36 7.57 -12.92 -11.42
C PRO A 36 7.57 -12.38 -9.99
N ARG A 37 7.56 -13.27 -8.98
CA ARG A 37 7.66 -12.87 -7.55
C ARG A 37 8.87 -11.99 -7.25
N ALA A 38 9.88 -12.00 -8.11
CA ALA A 38 11.05 -11.15 -8.00
C ALA A 38 10.72 -9.64 -8.12
N TYR A 39 9.72 -9.23 -8.93
CA TYR A 39 9.37 -7.80 -9.00
C TYR A 39 8.71 -7.31 -7.72
N LEU A 40 7.82 -8.11 -7.12
CA LEU A 40 7.27 -7.81 -5.78
C LEU A 40 8.41 -7.61 -4.76
N ARG A 41 9.41 -8.50 -4.76
CA ARG A 41 10.57 -8.36 -3.87
C ARG A 41 11.40 -7.10 -4.13
N LEU A 42 11.58 -6.70 -5.39
CA LEU A 42 12.31 -5.49 -5.75
C LEU A 42 11.52 -4.23 -5.36
N ALA A 43 10.23 -4.18 -5.70
CA ALA A 43 9.36 -3.06 -5.37
C ALA A 43 9.26 -2.86 -3.85
N LYS A 44 9.12 -3.93 -3.06
CA LYS A 44 9.12 -3.87 -1.59
C LYS A 44 10.32 -3.14 -1.00
N ARG A 45 11.51 -3.24 -1.62
CA ARG A 45 12.72 -2.53 -1.15
C ARG A 45 12.66 -1.03 -1.41
N LEU A 46 11.92 -0.62 -2.45
CA LEU A 46 11.77 0.77 -2.88
C LEU A 46 10.55 1.47 -2.25
N VAL A 47 9.77 0.77 -1.42
CA VAL A 47 8.67 1.37 -0.64
C VAL A 47 9.18 2.46 0.32
N GLN A 48 10.44 2.34 0.78
CA GLN A 48 11.10 3.30 1.68
C GLN A 48 12.14 4.17 0.95
N ASP A 49 11.99 4.33 -0.37
CA ASP A 49 12.89 5.16 -1.16
C ASP A 49 12.85 6.64 -0.73
N ARG A 50 13.99 7.34 -0.82
CA ARG A 50 14.07 8.78 -0.52
C ARG A 50 13.23 9.64 -1.47
N SER A 51 12.90 9.15 -2.66
CA SER A 51 12.05 9.84 -3.63
C SER A 51 10.60 9.42 -3.48
N ASN A 52 9.72 10.36 -3.14
CA ASN A 52 8.27 10.13 -3.05
C ASN A 52 7.72 9.48 -4.32
N THR A 53 8.07 10.00 -5.51
CA THR A 53 7.66 9.38 -6.77
C THR A 53 8.10 7.93 -6.88
N CYS A 54 9.30 7.57 -6.40
CA CYS A 54 9.76 6.19 -6.39
C CYS A 54 8.93 5.34 -5.43
N ARG A 55 8.64 5.82 -4.21
CA ARG A 55 7.77 5.13 -3.24
C ARG A 55 6.39 4.85 -3.82
N TRP A 56 5.76 5.84 -4.43
CA TRP A 56 4.45 5.71 -5.08
C TRP A 56 4.47 4.67 -6.21
N GLN A 57 5.48 4.71 -7.08
CA GLN A 57 5.59 3.72 -8.16
C GLN A 57 5.89 2.31 -7.63
N ALA A 58 6.61 2.19 -6.51
CA ALA A 58 6.89 0.94 -5.84
C ALA A 58 5.61 0.35 -5.25
N LEU A 59 4.83 1.15 -4.52
CA LEU A 59 3.52 0.76 -4.01
C LEU A 59 2.57 0.37 -5.12
N ALA A 60 2.58 1.09 -6.25
CA ALA A 60 1.77 0.72 -7.41
C ALA A 60 2.14 -0.68 -7.93
N VAL A 61 3.45 -1.00 -8.07
CA VAL A 61 3.88 -2.38 -8.43
C VAL A 61 3.41 -3.39 -7.39
N VAL A 62 3.52 -3.09 -6.09
CA VAL A 62 3.08 -3.97 -5.02
C VAL A 62 1.57 -4.23 -5.11
N GLY A 63 0.76 -3.21 -5.38
CA GLY A 63 -0.70 -3.30 -5.50
C GLY A 63 -1.16 -4.25 -6.62
N GLU A 64 -0.43 -4.31 -7.74
CA GLU A 64 -0.72 -5.26 -8.84
C GLU A 64 -0.67 -6.73 -8.40
N TYR A 65 -0.04 -7.04 -7.26
CA TYR A 65 0.02 -8.39 -6.71
C TYR A 65 -1.17 -8.75 -5.81
N ILE A 66 -2.11 -7.84 -5.52
CA ILE A 66 -3.26 -8.14 -4.65
C ILE A 66 -4.00 -9.42 -5.08
N PRO A 67 -4.38 -9.62 -6.36
CA PRO A 67 -5.11 -10.83 -6.76
C PRO A 67 -4.31 -12.14 -6.61
N TYR A 68 -3.00 -12.08 -6.43
CA TYR A 68 -2.09 -13.24 -6.48
C TYR A 68 -1.34 -13.50 -5.17
N ALA A 69 -1.17 -12.46 -4.35
CA ALA A 69 -0.36 -12.47 -3.14
C ALA A 69 -0.87 -11.43 -2.13
N ALA A 70 -2.19 -11.32 -1.95
CA ALA A 70 -2.83 -10.36 -1.05
C ALA A 70 -2.23 -10.36 0.37
N GLU A 71 -1.84 -11.52 0.92
CA GLU A 71 -1.17 -11.59 2.22
C GLU A 71 0.21 -10.93 2.25
N ASP A 72 0.98 -11.02 1.16
CA ASP A 72 2.27 -10.35 1.08
C ASP A 72 2.10 -8.83 0.92
N VAL A 73 1.04 -8.38 0.24
CA VAL A 73 0.67 -6.97 0.15
C VAL A 73 0.19 -6.43 1.50
N TRP A 74 -0.64 -7.18 2.22
CA TRP A 74 -1.06 -6.83 3.58
C TRP A 74 0.13 -6.63 4.52
N LYS A 75 1.13 -7.52 4.47
CA LYS A 75 2.37 -7.36 5.24
C LYS A 75 3.12 -6.08 4.88
N VAL A 76 3.05 -5.62 3.62
CA VAL A 76 3.63 -4.34 3.21
C VAL A 76 2.88 -3.17 3.84
N VAL A 77 1.54 -3.19 3.83
CA VAL A 77 0.72 -2.15 4.47
C VAL A 77 1.10 -1.99 5.94
N VAL A 78 1.11 -3.09 6.70
CA VAL A 78 1.42 -3.06 8.14
C VAL A 78 2.87 -2.63 8.41
N ALA A 79 3.82 -3.08 7.60
CA ALA A 79 5.22 -2.72 7.79
C ALA A 79 5.49 -1.25 7.43
N ALA A 80 4.87 -0.75 6.36
CA ALA A 80 5.08 0.59 5.86
C ALA A 80 4.30 1.65 6.65
N SER A 81 3.15 1.30 7.26
CA SER A 81 2.37 2.25 8.08
C SER A 81 3.20 2.81 9.22
N ARG A 82 3.96 1.97 9.94
CA ARG A 82 4.71 2.33 11.16
C ARG A 82 5.73 3.46 10.99
N ASN A 83 6.24 3.68 9.78
CA ASN A 83 7.26 4.69 9.49
C ASN A 83 6.82 5.62 8.35
N SER A 84 5.51 5.83 8.19
CA SER A 84 4.96 6.63 7.10
C SER A 84 4.83 8.11 7.48
N ASP A 85 5.43 8.96 6.63
CA ASP A 85 5.08 10.39 6.56
C ASP A 85 3.72 10.59 5.86
N ASP A 86 3.26 11.83 5.80
CA ASP A 86 1.94 12.19 5.27
C ASP A 86 1.72 11.71 3.81
N ASP A 87 2.69 11.97 2.93
CA ASP A 87 2.68 11.54 1.52
C ASP A 87 2.63 10.00 1.39
N MET A 88 3.39 9.30 2.25
CA MET A 88 3.39 7.84 2.24
C MET A 88 2.07 7.25 2.74
N ARG A 89 1.38 7.93 3.67
CA ARG A 89 0.05 7.49 4.15
C ARG A 89 -1.01 7.61 3.06
N ASP A 90 -0.99 8.70 2.29
CA ASP A 90 -1.86 8.85 1.12
C ASP A 90 -1.60 7.73 0.11
N ALA A 91 -0.33 7.48 -0.20
CA ALA A 91 0.05 6.42 -1.14
C ALA A 91 -0.39 5.03 -0.65
N LEU A 92 -0.21 4.73 0.65
CA LEU A 92 -0.63 3.46 1.25
C LEU A 92 -2.16 3.29 1.23
N ALA A 93 -2.90 4.37 1.49
CA ALA A 93 -4.36 4.36 1.42
C ALA A 93 -4.80 4.00 0.00
N VAL A 94 -4.48 4.84 -0.97
CA VAL A 94 -5.06 4.77 -2.32
C VAL A 94 -4.51 3.63 -3.16
N LEU A 95 -3.24 3.22 -2.98
CA LEU A 95 -2.62 2.19 -3.82
C LEU A 95 -2.69 0.79 -3.23
N LEU A 96 -2.82 0.65 -1.90
CA LEU A 96 -2.80 -0.67 -1.27
C LEU A 96 -4.04 -0.94 -0.42
N LEU A 97 -4.32 -0.13 0.60
CA LEU A 97 -5.35 -0.46 1.59
C LEU A 97 -6.74 -0.45 0.97
N GLU A 98 -7.07 0.56 0.16
CA GLU A 98 -8.34 0.61 -0.58
C GLU A 98 -8.54 -0.65 -1.42
N HIS A 99 -7.56 -0.98 -2.27
CA HIS A 99 -7.65 -2.13 -3.17
C HIS A 99 -7.65 -3.48 -2.44
N LEU A 100 -6.97 -3.61 -1.30
CA LEU A 100 -7.04 -4.82 -0.47
C LEU A 100 -8.45 -5.00 0.12
N LEU A 101 -9.04 -3.92 0.63
CA LEU A 101 -10.37 -3.94 1.20
C LEU A 101 -11.46 -4.08 0.12
N GLU A 102 -11.23 -3.59 -1.09
CA GLU A 102 -12.08 -3.83 -2.25
C GLU A 102 -12.04 -5.31 -2.66
N PHE A 103 -10.83 -5.89 -2.72
CA PHE A 103 -10.62 -7.28 -3.11
C PHE A 103 -11.26 -8.28 -2.13
N ASP A 104 -11.04 -8.11 -0.82
CA ASP A 104 -11.62 -8.99 0.21
C ASP A 104 -11.85 -8.24 1.53
N PHE A 105 -12.91 -7.44 1.55
CA PHE A 105 -13.30 -6.65 2.72
C PHE A 105 -13.48 -7.50 3.98
N ASP A 106 -14.15 -8.65 3.85
CA ASP A 106 -14.57 -9.45 5.00
C ASP A 106 -13.37 -10.11 5.67
N LYS A 107 -12.28 -10.32 4.93
CA LYS A 107 -11.00 -10.78 5.47
C LYS A 107 -10.12 -9.66 6.03
N TYR A 108 -9.96 -8.56 5.31
CA TYR A 108 -8.95 -7.53 5.67
C TYR A 108 -9.49 -6.46 6.62
N PHE A 109 -10.77 -6.10 6.54
CA PHE A 109 -11.34 -5.08 7.43
C PHE A 109 -11.29 -5.48 8.91
N PRO A 110 -11.60 -6.73 9.32
CA PRO A 110 -11.45 -7.14 10.71
C PRO A 110 -10.01 -6.97 11.23
N ARG A 111 -9.00 -7.27 10.41
CA ARG A 111 -7.58 -7.14 10.78
C ARG A 111 -7.15 -5.68 10.91
N VAL A 112 -7.62 -4.80 10.03
CA VAL A 112 -7.43 -3.35 10.15
C VAL A 112 -8.04 -2.85 11.46
N ARG A 113 -9.27 -3.27 11.75
CA ARG A 113 -9.98 -2.90 12.97
C ARG A 113 -9.24 -3.37 14.23
N GLU A 114 -8.76 -4.60 14.26
CA GLU A 114 -8.00 -5.17 15.38
C GLU A 114 -6.76 -4.31 15.68
N LEU A 115 -5.91 -4.04 14.68
CA LEU A 115 -4.71 -3.21 14.86
C LEU A 115 -5.05 -1.78 15.34
N ILE A 116 -6.13 -1.19 14.86
CA ILE A 116 -6.59 0.14 15.30
C ILE A 116 -7.07 0.10 16.76
N VAL A 117 -7.83 -0.94 17.14
CA VAL A 117 -8.29 -1.12 18.52
C VAL A 117 -7.11 -1.34 19.47
N ASP A 118 -6.06 -2.01 19.00
CA ASP A 118 -4.80 -2.21 19.74
C ASP A 118 -3.91 -0.95 19.77
N GLY A 119 -4.36 0.16 19.17
CA GLY A 119 -3.72 1.47 19.29
C GLY A 119 -2.92 1.94 18.07
N ASP A 120 -3.00 1.27 16.92
CA ASP A 120 -2.35 1.75 15.68
C ASP A 120 -3.08 2.97 15.09
N SER A 121 -2.76 4.13 15.63
CA SER A 121 -3.31 5.43 15.20
C SER A 121 -2.87 5.82 13.78
N THR A 122 -1.75 5.28 13.29
CA THR A 122 -1.29 5.55 11.92
C THR A 122 -2.13 4.77 10.91
N LEU A 123 -2.47 3.52 11.21
CA LEU A 123 -3.39 2.75 10.37
C LEU A 123 -4.81 3.34 10.38
N LEU A 124 -5.25 3.92 11.50
CA LEU A 124 -6.50 4.68 11.57
C LEU A 124 -6.48 5.90 10.64
N ASP A 125 -5.37 6.65 10.61
CA ASP A 125 -5.17 7.80 9.71
C ASP A 125 -5.19 7.35 8.23
N ILE A 126 -4.46 6.29 7.89
CA ILE A 126 -4.46 5.71 6.54
C ILE A 126 -5.87 5.26 6.13
N LEU A 127 -6.61 4.59 7.01
CA LEU A 127 -7.99 4.20 6.74
C LEU A 127 -8.90 5.42 6.52
N GLY A 128 -8.65 6.52 7.24
CA GLY A 128 -9.38 7.78 7.10
C GLY A 128 -9.12 8.52 5.79
N ARG A 129 -7.98 8.26 5.13
CA ARG A 129 -7.61 8.80 3.81
C ARG A 129 -8.21 8.02 2.65
N CYS A 130 -8.73 6.83 2.92
CA CYS A 130 -9.34 6.01 1.89
C CYS A 130 -10.64 6.65 1.35
N TYR A 131 -10.81 6.65 0.03
CA TYR A 131 -12.06 7.00 -0.63
C TYR A 131 -13.08 5.86 -0.51
N ARG A 132 -14.34 6.10 -0.90
CA ARG A 132 -15.36 5.04 -0.86
C ARG A 132 -15.17 4.07 -2.03
N PHE A 133 -14.47 2.96 -1.79
CA PHE A 133 -14.18 1.89 -2.77
C PHE A 133 -15.06 0.62 -2.63
N VAL A 134 -15.83 0.49 -1.54
CA VAL A 134 -16.75 -0.64 -1.31
C VAL A 134 -18.24 -0.24 -1.33
N PRO A 135 -19.18 -1.19 -1.53
CA PRO A 135 -20.60 -0.91 -1.41
C PRO A 135 -20.98 -0.23 -0.09
N LYS A 136 -22.00 0.64 -0.14
CA LYS A 136 -22.45 1.47 1.00
C LYS A 136 -22.66 0.67 2.30
N ARG A 137 -23.12 -0.58 2.21
CA ARG A 137 -23.29 -1.45 3.39
C ARG A 137 -21.97 -1.70 4.12
N LYS A 138 -20.92 -2.08 3.40
CA LYS A 138 -19.57 -2.34 3.95
C LYS A 138 -18.91 -1.02 4.40
N TRP A 139 -19.05 0.04 3.62
CA TRP A 139 -18.52 1.37 3.98
C TRP A 139 -19.03 1.90 5.33
N ARG A 140 -20.30 1.63 5.69
CA ARG A 140 -20.85 1.99 7.01
C ARG A 140 -20.10 1.36 8.20
N HIS A 141 -19.37 0.25 8.00
CA HIS A 141 -18.52 -0.31 9.05
C HIS A 141 -17.25 0.54 9.24
N VAL A 142 -16.63 0.98 8.13
CA VAL A 142 -15.48 1.89 8.13
C VAL A 142 -15.87 3.22 8.80
N GLU A 143 -16.98 3.83 8.38
CA GLU A 143 -17.44 5.11 8.96
C GLU A 143 -17.70 5.02 10.46
N ARG A 144 -18.28 3.91 10.93
CA ARG A 144 -18.53 3.70 12.36
C ARG A 144 -17.24 3.61 13.16
N LEU A 145 -16.23 2.90 12.63
CA LEU A 145 -14.91 2.80 13.25
C LEU A 145 -14.23 4.18 13.30
N LEU A 146 -14.19 4.91 12.18
CA LEU A 146 -13.59 6.26 12.15
C LEU A 146 -14.29 7.22 13.14
N LYS A 147 -15.62 7.15 13.25
CA LYS A 147 -16.39 7.98 14.18
C LYS A 147 -16.13 7.64 15.65
N SER A 148 -15.94 6.36 16.00
CA SER A 148 -15.72 5.98 17.41
C SER A 148 -14.40 6.55 17.95
N PHE A 149 -13.36 6.63 17.12
CA PHE A 149 -12.06 7.18 17.53
C PHE A 149 -11.98 8.71 17.45
N ARG A 150 -12.78 9.37 16.59
CA ARG A 150 -12.91 10.84 16.61
C ARG A 150 -13.52 11.34 17.92
N LYS A 151 -14.64 10.74 18.35
CA LYS A 151 -15.31 11.10 19.61
C LYS A 151 -14.42 10.90 20.85
N SER A 152 -13.54 9.89 20.82
CA SER A 152 -12.58 9.64 21.91
C SER A 152 -11.45 10.67 21.97
N ARG A 153 -11.12 11.37 20.88
CA ARG A 153 -10.12 12.46 20.91
C ARG A 153 -10.71 13.75 21.45
N ASP A 154 -11.96 14.05 21.09
CA ASP A 154 -12.64 15.29 21.49
C ASP A 154 -13.08 15.26 22.97
N ALA A 155 -13.22 14.07 23.57
CA ALA A 155 -13.62 13.91 24.98
C ALA A 155 -12.47 14.07 26.00
N TYR A 156 -11.22 14.18 25.54
CA TYR A 156 -10.02 14.31 26.37
C TYR A 156 -9.20 15.56 26.02
N GLN A 157 -9.78 16.50 25.28
CA GLN A 157 -9.27 17.87 25.09
C GLN A 157 -10.09 18.85 25.92
#